data_AF-A0A165WHU1-F1
#
_entry.id   AF-A0A165WHU1-F1
#
_cell.length_a   1.000
_cell.length_b   1.000
_cell.length_c   1.000
_cell.angle_alpha   90.00
_cell.angle_beta   90.00
_cell.angle_gamma   90.00
#
_symmetry.space_group_name_H-M   'P 1'
#
loop_
_entity.id
_entity.type
_entity.pdbx_description
1 polymer ?
#
loop_
_entity_poly.entity_id
_entity_poly.type
_entity_poly.pdbx_seq_one_letter_code
_entity_poly.pdbx_strand_id
1 'polypeptide(L)'
;IQRWARVGLPNGQIARSVMKEAKKSLDTVRMARNVKIQANDALVIAEVQYYFQLNINNSLTTLALVSKYSAPDAALLEISHKTLYSCTYHGFASLAVYDAKEIVSVVAMVP
;
A
#
# COMPACT_ATOMS: atom_id res chain seq x y z
N ILE A 1 -19.74 0.79 7.48
CA ILE A 1 -18.40 0.19 7.75
C ILE A 1 -17.49 1.28 8.27
N GLN A 2 -16.92 1.10 9.47
CA GLN A 2 -15.95 2.02 10.04
C GLN A 2 -14.66 2.00 9.21
N ARG A 3 -14.06 3.17 8.96
CA ARG A 3 -12.79 3.30 8.22
C ARG A 3 -11.71 3.86 9.12
N TRP A 4 -10.53 3.26 9.08
CA TRP A 4 -9.36 3.70 9.82
C TRP A 4 -8.30 4.27 8.88
N ALA A 5 -7.54 5.23 9.41
CA ALA A 5 -6.57 5.98 8.62
C ALA A 5 -5.13 5.41 8.67
N ARG A 6 -4.83 4.55 9.64
CA ARG A 6 -3.48 4.04 9.91
C ARG A 6 -3.50 2.67 10.58
N VAL A 7 -2.42 1.91 10.39
CA VAL A 7 -2.11 0.70 11.14
C VAL A 7 -0.64 0.74 11.59
N GLY A 8 -0.35 0.13 12.75
CA GLY A 8 1.02 -0.11 13.19
C GLY A 8 1.51 -1.44 12.66
N LEU A 9 2.68 -1.46 12.02
CA LEU A 9 3.29 -2.67 11.48
C LEU A 9 4.24 -3.31 12.52
N PRO A 10 4.49 -4.63 12.45
CA PRO A 10 5.39 -5.33 13.39
C PRO A 10 6.82 -4.76 13.42
N ASN A 11 7.27 -4.15 12.32
CA ASN A 11 8.58 -3.50 12.21
C ASN A 11 8.64 -2.09 12.84
N GLY A 12 7.58 -1.66 13.54
CA GLY A 12 7.48 -0.35 14.18
C GLY A 12 7.07 0.80 13.25
N GLN A 13 6.93 0.56 11.94
CA GLN A 13 6.45 1.57 11.01
C GLN A 13 4.94 1.82 11.19
N ILE A 14 4.50 3.04 10.86
CA ILE A 14 3.08 3.38 10.80
C ILE A 14 2.69 3.54 9.34
N ALA A 15 1.96 2.56 8.80
CA ALA A 15 1.36 2.67 7.48
C ALA A 15 0.09 3.52 7.57
N ARG A 16 0.00 4.54 6.74
CA ARG A 16 -1.11 5.49 6.65
C ARG A 16 -1.97 5.20 5.43
N SER A 17 -2.91 6.10 5.12
CA SER A 17 -3.85 5.95 4.01
C SER A 17 -4.11 7.27 3.31
N VAL A 18 -4.51 7.18 2.05
CA VAL A 18 -4.97 8.32 1.22
C VAL A 18 -6.06 9.11 1.94
N MET A 19 -7.05 8.42 2.54
CA MET A 19 -8.18 9.06 3.22
C MET A 19 -7.78 10.18 4.20
N LYS A 20 -6.62 10.04 4.86
CA LYS A 20 -6.09 11.07 5.77
C LYS A 20 -5.01 11.93 5.13
N GLU A 21 -4.12 11.35 4.33
CA GLU A 21 -2.96 12.07 3.79
C GLU A 21 -3.32 13.01 2.63
N ALA A 22 -4.33 12.69 1.82
CA ALA A 22 -4.79 13.55 0.71
C ALA A 22 -5.37 14.90 1.16
N LYS A 23 -5.55 15.10 2.48
CA LYS A 23 -5.93 16.39 3.07
C LYS A 23 -4.75 17.35 3.22
N LYS A 24 -3.54 16.88 2.94
CA LYS A 24 -2.31 17.68 2.90
C LYS A 24 -1.84 17.78 1.45
N SER A 25 -1.17 18.89 1.14
CA SER A 25 -0.51 19.06 -0.15
C SER A 25 0.70 18.13 -0.28
N LEU A 26 1.10 17.82 -1.52
CA LEU A 26 2.19 16.87 -1.80
C LEU A 26 3.56 17.33 -1.26
N ASP A 27 3.78 18.64 -1.17
CA ASP A 27 5.00 19.27 -0.65
C ASP A 27 5.13 19.18 0.88
N THR A 28 4.01 19.05 1.61
CA THR A 28 4.01 19.03 3.09
C THR A 28 3.76 17.65 3.69
N VAL A 29 3.32 16.70 2.87
CA VAL A 29 2.97 15.37 3.33
C VAL A 29 4.20 14.46 3.39
N ARG A 30 4.57 14.03 4.60
CA ARG A 30 5.45 12.87 4.78
C ARG A 30 4.65 11.61 4.48
N MET A 31 4.67 11.19 3.21
CA MET A 31 3.86 10.08 2.71
C MET A 31 4.25 8.76 3.37
N ALA A 32 3.28 8.11 4.00
CA ALA A 32 3.41 6.77 4.56
C ALA A 32 2.28 5.84 4.12
N ARG A 33 1.58 6.20 3.03
CA ARG A 33 0.45 5.45 2.46
C ARG A 33 0.83 4.41 1.41
N ASN A 34 2.08 4.40 0.94
CA ASN A 34 2.56 3.39 0.00
C ASN A 34 3.20 2.24 0.77
N VAL A 35 2.83 1.02 0.42
CA VAL A 35 3.20 -0.19 1.17
C VAL A 35 3.69 -1.28 0.24
N LYS A 36 4.58 -2.12 0.79
CA LYS A 36 4.97 -3.40 0.24
C LYS A 36 4.16 -4.50 0.94
N ILE A 37 3.45 -5.28 0.14
CA ILE A 37 2.58 -6.37 0.57
C ILE A 37 3.18 -7.68 0.10
N GLN A 38 3.27 -8.66 1.00
CA GLN A 38 3.63 -10.03 0.68
C GLN A 38 2.34 -10.82 0.50
N ALA A 39 1.89 -10.95 -0.75
CA ALA A 39 0.67 -11.66 -1.10
C ALA A 39 1.04 -13.02 -1.69
N ASN A 40 0.86 -14.10 -0.91
CA ASN A 40 1.39 -15.42 -1.24
C ASN A 40 2.89 -15.34 -1.56
N ASP A 41 3.30 -15.75 -2.76
CA ASP A 41 4.69 -15.73 -3.24
C ASP A 41 5.04 -14.47 -4.06
N ALA A 42 4.15 -13.47 -4.11
CA ALA A 42 4.35 -12.25 -4.88
C ALA A 42 4.47 -11.01 -3.98
N LEU A 43 5.44 -10.17 -4.34
CA LEU A 43 5.62 -8.86 -3.74
C LEU A 43 4.82 -7.83 -4.54
N VAL A 44 3.91 -7.14 -3.87
CA VAL A 44 3.04 -6.12 -4.46
C VAL A 44 3.33 -4.77 -3.83
N ILE A 45 3.54 -3.74 -4.65
CA ILE A 45 3.55 -2.35 -4.19
C ILE A 45 2.16 -1.76 -4.40
N ALA A 46 1.62 -1.12 -3.38
CA ALA A 46 0.27 -0.55 -3.44
C ALA A 46 0.15 0.71 -2.59
N GLU A 47 -0.79 1.59 -2.97
CA GLU A 47 -1.19 2.75 -2.19
C GLU A 47 -2.46 2.42 -1.38
N VAL A 48 -2.38 2.53 -0.05
CA VAL A 48 -3.51 2.25 0.84
C VAL A 48 -4.54 3.36 0.79
N GLN A 49 -5.77 3.01 0.42
CA GLN A 49 -6.90 3.93 0.35
C GLN A 49 -7.51 4.18 1.74
N TYR A 50 -7.81 3.10 2.46
CA TYR A 50 -8.22 3.09 3.88
C TYR A 50 -8.19 1.66 4.44
N TYR A 51 -8.21 1.55 5.77
CA TYR A 51 -8.35 0.27 6.47
C TYR A 51 -9.80 0.09 6.95
N PHE A 52 -10.24 -1.16 7.05
CA PHE A 52 -11.56 -1.53 7.57
C PHE A 52 -11.51 -2.91 8.23
N GLN A 53 -12.59 -3.33 8.88
CA GLN A 53 -12.69 -4.63 9.53
C GLN A 53 -13.98 -5.31 9.08
N LEU A 54 -13.89 -6.63 8.86
CA LEU A 54 -15.03 -7.48 8.53
C LEU A 54 -14.95 -8.77 9.34
N ASN A 55 -16.11 -9.33 9.67
CA ASN A 55 -16.19 -10.68 10.19
C ASN A 55 -16.11 -11.67 9.02
N ILE A 56 -15.01 -12.41 8.94
CA ILE A 56 -14.78 -13.48 7.96
C ILE A 56 -14.60 -14.77 8.75
N ASN A 57 -15.43 -15.78 8.51
CA ASN A 57 -15.39 -17.07 9.22
C ASN A 57 -15.39 -16.91 10.75
N ASN A 58 -16.28 -16.06 11.28
CA ASN A 58 -16.40 -15.74 12.71
C ASN A 58 -15.15 -15.10 13.35
N SER A 59 -14.19 -14.64 12.55
CA SER A 59 -13.03 -13.88 13.01
C SER A 59 -13.11 -12.44 12.50
N LEU A 60 -12.90 -11.47 13.41
CA LEU A 60 -12.78 -10.07 13.03
C LEU A 60 -11.42 -9.83 12.38
N THR A 61 -11.41 -9.65 11.06
CA THR A 61 -10.20 -9.47 10.26
C THR A 61 -10.05 -8.01 9.86
N THR A 62 -8.85 -7.47 10.02
CA THR A 62 -8.50 -6.11 9.56
C THR A 62 -7.98 -6.18 8.13
N LEU A 63 -8.63 -5.43 7.24
CA LEU A 63 -8.37 -5.42 5.81
C LEU A 63 -7.90 -4.03 5.37
N ALA A 64 -7.08 -3.99 4.33
CA ALA A 64 -6.68 -2.77 3.65
C ALA A 64 -7.28 -2.76 2.24
N LEU A 65 -8.05 -1.71 1.92
CA LEU A 65 -8.35 -1.40 0.53
C LEU A 65 -7.15 -0.65 -0.05
N VAL A 66 -6.60 -1.16 -1.14
CA VAL A 66 -5.41 -0.59 -1.77
C VAL A 66 -5.62 -0.39 -3.26
N SER A 67 -4.89 0.55 -3.85
CA SER A 67 -4.70 0.67 -5.30
C SER A 67 -3.34 0.11 -5.64
N LYS A 68 -3.28 -0.98 -6.41
CA LYS A 68 -2.02 -1.61 -6.79
C LYS A 68 -1.30 -0.76 -7.85
N TYR A 69 0.01 -0.64 -7.70
CA TYR A 69 0.88 -0.21 -8.79
C TYR A 69 1.06 -1.34 -9.81
N SER A 70 1.39 -1.00 -11.06
CA SER A 70 1.77 -1.99 -12.07
C SER A 70 3.04 -2.74 -11.65
N ALA A 71 3.34 -3.84 -12.36
CA ALA A 71 4.68 -4.39 -12.35
C ALA A 71 5.69 -3.30 -12.78
N PRO A 72 6.92 -3.30 -12.23
CA PRO A 72 7.95 -2.37 -12.66
C PRO A 72 8.31 -2.60 -14.13
N ASP A 73 8.68 -1.53 -14.84
CA ASP A 73 9.26 -1.63 -16.17
C ASP A 73 10.51 -2.52 -16.13
N ALA A 74 10.47 -3.63 -16.87
CA ALA A 74 11.51 -4.66 -16.81
C ALA A 74 12.87 -4.16 -17.33
N ALA A 75 12.87 -3.29 -18.34
CA ALA A 75 14.11 -2.77 -18.91
C ALA A 75 14.79 -1.78 -17.95
N LEU A 76 14.02 -0.88 -17.35
CA LEU A 76 14.55 0.05 -16.34
C LEU A 76 15.00 -0.68 -15.08
N LEU A 77 14.25 -1.71 -14.66
CA LEU A 77 14.63 -2.52 -13.51
C LEU A 77 15.95 -3.24 -13.76
N GLU A 78 16.16 -3.80 -14.96
CA GLU A 78 17.39 -4.50 -15.31
C GLU A 78 18.58 -3.55 -15.42
N ILE A 79 18.45 -2.44 -16.15
CA ILE A 79 19.53 -1.45 -16.35
C ILE A 79 19.91 -0.78 -15.03
N SER A 80 18.97 -0.64 -14.09
CA SER A 80 19.24 -0.12 -12.75
C SER A 80 19.73 -1.17 -11.74
N HIS A 81 20.02 -2.40 -12.18
CA HIS A 81 20.39 -3.52 -11.30
C HIS A 81 19.38 -3.74 -10.15
N LYS A 82 18.09 -3.69 -10.48
CA LYS A 82 16.94 -3.87 -9.58
C LYS A 82 16.80 -2.77 -8.51
N THR A 83 17.39 -1.60 -8.74
CA THR A 83 17.34 -0.47 -7.82
C THR A 83 16.13 0.44 -8.08
N LEU A 84 15.73 0.62 -9.33
CA LEU A 84 14.63 1.52 -9.72
C LEU A 84 13.36 0.75 -10.07
N TYR A 85 12.31 0.94 -9.27
CA TYR A 85 10.97 0.43 -9.56
C TYR A 85 10.15 1.53 -10.22
N SER A 86 10.16 1.57 -11.56
CA SER A 86 9.30 2.47 -12.33
C SER A 86 7.96 1.78 -12.56
N CYS A 87 6.93 2.22 -11.83
CA CYS A 87 5.60 1.60 -11.87
C CYS A 87 4.53 2.64 -12.24
N THR A 88 3.48 2.20 -12.94
CA THR A 88 2.32 3.02 -13.26
C THR A 88 1.29 2.94 -12.14
N TYR A 89 0.74 4.09 -11.77
CA TYR A 89 -0.39 4.18 -10.85
C TYR A 89 -1.71 4.17 -11.63
N HIS A 90 -2.62 3.25 -11.29
CA HIS A 90 -3.89 3.06 -11.98
C HIS A 90 -5.12 3.46 -11.12
N GLY A 91 -4.91 3.92 -9.88
CA GLY A 91 -5.96 4.35 -8.98
C GLY A 91 -7.12 3.35 -8.86
N PHE A 92 -8.34 3.82 -9.13
CA PHE A 92 -9.55 3.02 -8.97
C PHE A 92 -9.62 1.77 -9.87
N ALA A 93 -8.93 1.76 -11.01
CA ALA A 93 -8.93 0.62 -11.92
C ALA A 93 -8.17 -0.60 -11.37
N SER A 94 -7.33 -0.40 -10.34
CA SER A 94 -6.48 -1.45 -9.75
C SER A 94 -6.74 -1.64 -8.26
N LEU A 95 -7.98 -1.44 -7.82
CA LEU A 95 -8.37 -1.68 -6.43
C LEU A 95 -8.30 -3.17 -6.07
N ALA A 96 -7.76 -3.46 -4.90
CA ALA A 96 -7.71 -4.79 -4.31
C ALA A 96 -7.84 -4.70 -2.79
N VAL A 97 -8.23 -5.81 -2.17
CA VAL A 97 -8.30 -5.95 -0.71
C VAL A 97 -7.26 -6.97 -0.27
N TYR A 98 -6.47 -6.61 0.72
CA TYR A 98 -5.49 -7.48 1.38
C TYR A 98 -5.74 -7.53 2.88
N ASP A 99 -5.31 -8.59 3.54
CA ASP A 99 -5.22 -8.58 5.00
C ASP A 99 -4.14 -7.55 5.40
N ALA A 100 -4.45 -6.70 6.37
CA ALA A 100 -3.49 -5.71 6.85
C ALA A 100 -2.20 -6.36 7.40
N LYS A 101 -2.25 -7.63 7.80
CA LYS A 101 -1.10 -8.44 8.23
C LYS A 101 -0.15 -8.80 7.10
N GLU A 102 -0.60 -8.78 5.84
CA GLU A 102 0.25 -9.02 4.68
C GLU A 102 1.14 -7.81 4.34
N ILE A 103 0.88 -6.65 4.96
CA ILE A 103 1.70 -5.46 4.81
C ILE A 103 3.01 -5.64 5.56
N VAL A 104 4.12 -5.73 4.82
CA VAL A 104 5.45 -5.96 5.37
C VAL A 104 6.11 -4.66 5.79
N SER A 105 5.99 -3.62 4.96
CA SER A 105 6.63 -2.33 5.21
C SER A 105 5.98 -1.18 4.45
N VAL A 106 6.15 0.02 4.97
CA VAL A 106 5.94 1.27 4.22
C VAL A 106 7.10 1.46 3.26
N VAL A 107 6.81 1.90 2.03
CA VAL A 107 7.80 2.24 1.00
C VAL A 107 7.60 3.68 0.55
N ALA A 108 8.69 4.31 0.12
CA ALA A 108 8.61 5.60 -0.55
C ALA A 108 8.34 5.35 -2.03
N MET A 109 7.25 5.93 -2.54
CA MET A 109 7.03 6.10 -3.98
C MET A 109 7.09 7.60 -4.25
N VAL A 110 8.04 8.00 -5.10
CA VAL A 110 8.21 9.39 -5.52
C VAL A 110 7.26 9.63 -6.70
N PRO A 111 6.31 10.58 -6.61
CA PRO A 111 5.40 10.92 -7.70
C PRO A 111 6.10 11.58 -8.89
#